data_AF-A0A2U3KNX4-F1
#
_entry.id   AF-A0A2U3KNX4-F1
#
_cell.length_a   1.000
_cell.length_b   1.000
_cell.length_c   1.000
_cell.angle_alpha   90.00
_cell.angle_beta   90.00
_cell.angle_gamma   90.00
#
_symmetry.space_group_name_H-M   'P 1'
#
loop_
_entity.id
_entity.type
_entity.pdbx_description
1 polymer ?
#
loop_
_entity_poly.entity_id
_entity_poly.type
_entity_poly.pdbx_seq_one_letter_code
_entity_poly.pdbx_strand_id
1 'polypeptide(L)'
;MEVEALKRPLSIDQLRDGHVYLRPATSLVQTNLFLKVGQMDELFIKVPSELGLEDYWTYAKKAFPDPQDMRAVEESERFERLESTLETLSALKPLTPIGKELVHYLALHKLQHDRLKTQTAVGIPEARFGVLRSTRLRIFYRYEPAMFQARVCGNTLWDMFDFSAFRVAPQWRRFLPAISAQLSALIDSRMLNHIDWNIKNFVFEETAERVFYVDMKPTTLLARQTNEQNLRSIRDYFIA
;
A
#
# COMPACT_ATOMS: atom_id res chain seq x y z
N MET A 1 -5.95 24.50 -10.01
CA MET A 1 -6.12 23.20 -9.33
C MET A 1 -7.06 23.43 -8.16
N GLU A 2 -8.24 22.84 -8.25
CA GLU A 2 -9.28 22.95 -7.23
C GLU A 2 -8.87 22.11 -6.00
N VAL A 3 -9.21 22.58 -4.79
CA VAL A 3 -8.98 21.82 -3.56
C VAL A 3 -10.33 21.43 -2.99
N GLU A 4 -10.56 20.13 -2.89
CA GLU A 4 -11.83 19.57 -2.50
C GLU A 4 -11.87 19.28 -0.99
N ALA A 5 -12.99 19.59 -0.36
CA ALA A 5 -13.24 19.14 1.01
C ALA A 5 -13.75 17.70 0.99
N LEU A 6 -13.20 16.85 1.86
CA LEU A 6 -13.69 15.48 2.07
C LEU A 6 -15.03 15.53 2.82
N LYS A 7 -16.15 15.37 2.10
CA LYS A 7 -17.51 15.38 2.66
C LYS A 7 -17.90 13.98 3.13
N ARG A 8 -18.46 13.88 4.33
CA ARG A 8 -18.92 12.61 4.92
C ARG A 8 -20.34 12.23 4.45
N PRO A 9 -20.69 10.93 4.39
CA PRO A 9 -19.82 9.77 4.67
C PRO A 9 -18.79 9.59 3.56
N LEU A 10 -17.56 9.22 3.94
CA LEU A 10 -16.45 9.05 3.00
C LEU A 10 -16.33 7.62 2.50
N SER A 11 -16.31 7.48 1.16
CA SER A 11 -16.01 6.24 0.45
C SER A 11 -14.97 6.47 -0.64
N ILE A 12 -14.43 5.37 -1.17
CA ILE A 12 -13.42 5.43 -2.24
C ILE A 12 -13.98 6.04 -3.54
N ASP A 13 -15.29 5.91 -3.79
CA ASP A 13 -15.96 6.36 -5.03
C ASP A 13 -16.02 7.89 -5.16
N GLN A 14 -15.94 8.59 -4.03
CA GLN A 14 -15.91 10.05 -3.99
C GLN A 14 -14.53 10.61 -4.32
N LEU A 15 -13.51 9.76 -4.42
CA LEU A 15 -12.13 10.14 -4.62
C LEU A 15 -11.67 9.81 -6.04
N ARG A 16 -10.86 10.71 -6.58
CA ARG A 16 -10.23 10.63 -7.89
C ARG A 16 -8.72 10.71 -7.76
N ASP A 17 -8.05 9.96 -8.63
CA ASP A 17 -6.62 10.07 -8.82
C ASP A 17 -6.26 11.49 -9.29
N GLY A 18 -5.15 12.03 -8.79
CA GLY A 18 -4.63 13.32 -9.23
C GLY A 18 -5.28 14.56 -8.63
N HIS A 19 -6.17 14.38 -7.65
CA HIS A 19 -6.85 15.48 -6.97
C HIS A 19 -6.16 15.89 -5.67
N VAL A 20 -6.46 17.12 -5.25
CA VAL A 20 -6.01 17.70 -3.99
C VAL A 20 -7.19 17.84 -3.05
N TYR A 21 -7.04 17.29 -1.86
CA TYR A 21 -8.05 17.30 -0.82
C TYR A 21 -7.58 18.09 0.39
N LEU A 22 -8.49 18.75 1.09
CA LEU A 22 -8.19 19.30 2.41
C LEU A 22 -7.87 18.16 3.37
N ARG A 23 -6.77 18.29 4.12
CA ARG A 23 -6.40 17.32 5.15
C ARG A 23 -7.54 17.21 6.18
N PRO A 24 -8.16 16.02 6.33
CA PRO A 24 -9.21 15.84 7.32
C PRO A 24 -8.63 15.92 8.73
N ALA A 25 -9.46 16.33 9.69
CA ALA A 25 -9.13 16.33 11.12
C ALA A 25 -9.18 14.92 11.71
N THR A 26 -8.51 13.95 11.09
CA THR A 26 -8.34 12.59 11.60
C THR A 26 -6.91 12.40 12.11
N SER A 27 -6.75 11.59 13.15
CA SER A 27 -5.42 11.23 13.64
C SER A 27 -4.76 10.25 12.66
N LEU A 28 -3.54 10.57 12.24
CA LEU A 28 -2.71 9.67 11.45
C LEU A 28 -1.67 9.04 12.38
N VAL A 29 -1.82 7.76 12.67
CA VAL A 29 -0.93 7.01 13.56
C VAL A 29 0.13 6.31 12.72
N GLN A 30 1.38 6.36 13.16
CA GLN A 30 2.45 5.60 12.50
C GLN A 30 2.22 4.09 12.75
N THR A 31 1.80 3.37 11.72
CA THR A 31 1.47 1.93 11.82
C THR A 31 2.66 1.04 11.49
N ASN A 32 3.64 1.58 10.77
CA ASN A 32 4.91 0.93 10.47
C ASN A 32 5.98 2.00 10.21
N LEU A 33 7.19 1.56 9.86
CA LEU A 33 8.32 2.46 9.58
C LEU A 33 8.06 3.46 8.44
N PHE A 34 7.18 3.13 7.50
CA PHE A 34 7.05 3.85 6.22
C PHE A 34 5.78 4.70 6.09
N LEU A 35 4.72 4.38 6.85
CA LEU A 35 3.40 4.99 6.68
C LEU A 35 2.79 5.44 8.01
N LYS A 36 2.10 6.58 7.94
CA LYS A 36 1.10 7.01 8.91
C LYS A 36 -0.28 6.74 8.32
N VAL A 37 -1.13 6.06 9.07
CA VAL A 37 -2.46 5.63 8.62
C VAL A 37 -3.51 6.20 9.57
N GLY A 38 -4.56 6.77 9.00
CA GLY A 38 -5.78 7.09 9.71
C GLY A 38 -6.97 6.40 9.05
N GLN A 39 -8.01 6.17 9.84
CA GLN A 39 -9.28 5.66 9.34
C GLN A 39 -10.32 6.79 9.39
N MET A 40 -11.19 6.83 8.40
CA MET A 40 -12.37 7.69 8.40
C MET A 40 -13.47 7.04 7.58
N ASP A 41 -14.61 6.76 8.22
CA ASP A 41 -15.73 6.02 7.62
C ASP A 41 -15.22 4.71 6.96
N GLU A 42 -15.45 4.52 5.67
CA GLU A 42 -15.06 3.31 4.91
C GLU A 42 -13.69 3.46 4.20
N LEU A 43 -12.86 4.36 4.69
CA LEU A 43 -11.60 4.73 4.05
C LEU A 43 -10.41 4.67 5.02
N PHE A 44 -9.31 4.08 4.56
CA PHE A 44 -7.99 4.30 5.12
C PHE A 44 -7.25 5.38 4.34
N ILE A 45 -6.69 6.35 5.07
CA ILE A 45 -5.84 7.41 4.55
C ILE A 45 -4.41 7.09 4.96
N LYS A 46 -3.55 6.81 3.99
CA LYS A 46 -2.15 6.48 4.19
C LYS A 46 -1.28 7.60 3.64
N VAL A 47 -0.42 8.16 4.48
CA VAL A 47 0.59 9.16 4.10
C VAL A 47 1.97 8.65 4.50
N PRO A 48 3.06 9.05 3.82
CA PRO A 48 4.38 8.60 4.23
C PRO A 48 4.78 9.12 5.61
N SER A 49 5.53 8.30 6.35
CA SER A 49 6.33 8.76 7.48
C SER A 49 7.55 9.55 6.98
N GLU A 50 8.33 10.14 7.90
CA GLU A 50 9.59 10.80 7.55
C GLU A 50 10.60 9.79 6.98
N LEU A 51 10.78 8.66 7.68
CA LEU A 51 11.62 7.56 7.21
C LEU A 51 11.17 6.99 5.86
N GLY A 52 9.85 6.85 5.64
CA GLY A 52 9.32 6.39 4.35
C GLY A 52 9.59 7.35 3.20
N LEU A 53 9.70 8.66 3.46
CA LEU A 53 10.15 9.64 2.46
C LEU A 53 11.66 9.56 2.23
N GLU A 54 12.45 9.35 3.28
CA GLU A 54 13.90 9.19 3.18
C GLU A 54 14.30 7.95 2.36
N ASP A 55 13.63 6.83 2.60
CA ASP A 55 13.86 5.60 1.85
C ASP A 55 13.44 5.77 0.38
N TYR A 56 12.31 6.42 0.13
CA TYR A 56 11.92 6.79 -1.23
C TYR A 56 12.99 7.64 -1.93
N TRP A 57 13.53 8.65 -1.25
CA TRP A 57 14.58 9.51 -1.82
C TRP A 57 15.87 8.75 -2.10
N THR A 58 16.21 7.78 -1.26
CA THR A 58 17.46 7.01 -1.38
C THR A 58 17.35 5.97 -2.47
N TYR A 59 16.33 5.12 -2.42
CA TYR A 59 16.26 3.92 -3.27
C TYR A 59 15.49 4.16 -4.57
N ALA A 60 14.30 4.77 -4.48
CA ALA A 60 13.45 4.94 -5.65
C ALA A 60 13.87 6.14 -6.51
N LYS A 61 14.15 7.30 -5.90
CA LYS A 61 14.47 8.52 -6.66
C LYS A 61 15.88 8.50 -7.23
N LYS A 62 16.88 8.05 -6.47
CA LYS A 62 18.29 8.01 -6.94
C LYS A 62 18.64 6.69 -7.64
N ALA A 63 17.73 5.72 -7.65
CA ALA A 63 17.92 4.41 -8.25
C ALA A 63 19.22 3.71 -7.81
N PHE A 64 19.61 3.88 -6.53
CA PHE A 64 20.76 3.18 -5.98
C PHE A 64 20.45 1.69 -5.87
N PRO A 65 21.22 0.80 -6.54
CA PRO A 65 21.03 -0.62 -6.38
C PRO A 65 21.42 -1.06 -4.97
N ASP A 66 20.56 -1.81 -4.30
CA ASP A 66 20.88 -2.45 -3.02
C ASP A 66 20.81 -3.99 -3.19
N PRO A 67 21.84 -4.75 -2.76
CA PRO A 67 21.78 -6.21 -2.74
C PRO A 67 20.59 -6.78 -1.94
N GLN A 68 20.05 -6.00 -0.99
CA GLN A 68 18.87 -6.33 -0.21
C GLN A 68 17.56 -6.02 -0.93
N ASP A 69 17.57 -5.41 -2.12
CA ASP A 69 16.35 -5.17 -2.88
C ASP A 69 15.68 -6.49 -3.27
N MET A 70 14.38 -6.60 -3.04
CA MET A 70 13.62 -7.77 -3.49
C MET A 70 13.67 -7.94 -5.01
N ARG A 71 13.62 -6.82 -5.74
CA ARG A 71 13.66 -6.75 -7.20
C ARG A 71 14.33 -5.46 -7.66
N ALA A 72 14.81 -5.44 -8.89
CA ALA A 72 15.30 -4.22 -9.50
C ALA A 72 14.18 -3.18 -9.71
N VAL A 73 14.56 -1.90 -9.65
CA VAL A 73 13.72 -0.78 -10.07
C VAL A 73 13.43 -0.90 -11.56
N GLU A 74 12.15 -0.91 -11.93
CA GLU A 74 11.73 -0.97 -13.33
C GLU A 74 11.90 0.39 -14.01
N GLU A 75 12.02 0.42 -15.34
CA GLU A 75 12.24 1.66 -16.08
C GLU A 75 11.10 2.67 -15.86
N SER A 76 9.85 2.20 -15.77
CA SER A 76 8.67 3.02 -15.48
C SER A 76 8.66 3.61 -14.06
N GLU A 77 9.52 3.12 -13.17
CA GLU A 77 9.65 3.54 -11.77
C GLU A 77 10.82 4.51 -11.55
N ARG A 78 11.56 4.83 -12.60
CA ARG A 78 12.69 5.76 -12.51
C ARG A 78 12.19 7.20 -12.54
N PHE A 79 12.79 8.05 -11.72
CA PHE A 79 12.42 9.45 -11.65
C PHE A 79 12.62 10.17 -12.99
N GLU A 80 13.67 9.81 -13.73
CA GLU A 80 13.97 10.34 -15.07
C GLU A 80 12.91 9.96 -16.12
N ARG A 81 12.11 8.92 -15.84
CA ARG A 81 11.01 8.44 -16.70
C ARG A 81 9.64 8.92 -16.24
N LEU A 82 9.57 9.79 -15.24
CA LEU A 82 8.31 10.30 -14.72
C LEU A 82 7.40 10.86 -15.82
N GLU A 83 7.93 11.61 -16.78
CA GLU A 83 7.11 12.21 -17.84
C GLU A 83 6.41 11.14 -18.70
N SER A 84 7.15 10.11 -19.15
CA SER A 84 6.57 8.97 -19.86
C SER A 84 5.62 8.15 -18.98
N THR A 85 5.95 7.95 -17.70
CA THR A 85 5.07 7.24 -16.76
C THR A 85 3.76 8.01 -16.52
N LEU A 86 3.80 9.34 -16.56
CA LEU A 86 2.60 10.16 -16.45
C LEU A 86 1.74 10.11 -17.69
N GLU A 87 2.26 9.72 -18.86
CA GLU A 87 1.41 9.48 -20.04
C GLU A 87 0.45 8.31 -19.82
N THR A 88 0.92 7.24 -19.17
CA THR A 88 0.08 6.10 -18.79
C THR A 88 -0.77 6.40 -17.56
N LEU A 89 -0.23 7.16 -16.60
CA LEU A 89 -0.92 7.61 -15.38
C LEU A 89 -1.42 9.05 -15.50
N SER A 90 -2.11 9.35 -16.60
CA SER A 90 -2.51 10.72 -16.98
C SER A 90 -3.31 11.47 -15.92
N ALA A 91 -4.08 10.74 -15.09
CA ALA A 91 -4.80 11.30 -13.96
C ALA A 91 -3.88 12.03 -12.97
N LEU A 92 -2.62 11.63 -12.80
CA LEU A 92 -1.67 12.26 -11.87
C LEU A 92 -1.00 13.52 -12.43
N LYS A 93 -1.05 13.77 -13.75
CA LYS A 93 -0.44 14.94 -14.40
C LYS A 93 -0.79 16.29 -13.74
N PRO A 94 -2.05 16.57 -13.36
CA PRO A 94 -2.44 17.84 -12.75
C PRO A 94 -1.70 18.18 -11.45
N LEU A 95 -1.09 17.20 -10.78
CA LEU A 95 -0.33 17.38 -9.55
C LEU A 95 1.12 17.85 -9.79
N THR A 96 1.62 17.80 -11.03
CA THR A 96 3.01 18.17 -11.38
C THR A 96 3.43 19.55 -10.87
N PRO A 97 2.58 20.60 -10.95
CA PRO A 97 2.92 21.92 -10.41
C PRO A 97 3.12 21.97 -8.89
N ILE A 98 2.62 20.98 -8.13
CA ILE A 98 2.87 20.87 -6.68
C ILE A 98 4.30 20.38 -6.40
N GLY A 99 4.82 19.50 -7.26
CA GLY A 99 6.18 19.00 -7.16
C GLY A 99 6.35 17.62 -7.79
N LYS A 100 7.31 17.49 -8.72
CA LYS A 100 7.60 16.23 -9.45
C LYS A 100 7.91 15.06 -8.52
N GLU A 101 8.58 15.32 -7.39
CA GLU A 101 8.95 14.27 -6.43
C GLU A 101 7.74 13.64 -5.73
N LEU A 102 6.75 14.47 -5.38
CA LEU A 102 5.50 14.01 -4.79
C LEU A 102 4.72 13.17 -5.80
N VAL A 103 4.64 13.66 -7.04
CA VAL A 103 3.94 12.96 -8.12
C VAL A 103 4.60 11.63 -8.44
N HIS A 104 5.93 11.58 -8.46
CA HIS A 104 6.66 10.34 -8.66
C HIS A 104 6.40 9.34 -7.52
N TYR A 105 6.39 9.79 -6.26
CA TYR A 105 6.02 8.93 -5.13
C TYR A 105 4.62 8.30 -5.33
N LEU A 106 3.62 9.09 -5.72
CA LEU A 106 2.28 8.58 -6.01
C LEU A 106 2.25 7.65 -7.22
N ALA A 107 3.01 7.96 -8.27
CA ALA A 107 3.10 7.13 -9.47
C ALA A 107 3.63 5.74 -9.14
N LEU A 108 4.66 5.61 -8.29
CA LEU A 108 5.19 4.31 -7.87
C LEU A 108 4.15 3.46 -7.15
N HIS A 109 3.40 4.05 -6.22
CA HIS A 109 2.36 3.35 -5.49
C HIS A 109 1.17 2.99 -6.39
N LYS A 110 0.84 3.85 -7.36
CA LYS A 110 -0.19 3.56 -8.36
C LYS A 110 0.23 2.43 -9.30
N LEU A 111 1.45 2.44 -9.83
CA LEU A 111 1.99 1.34 -10.64
C LEU A 111 1.95 0.03 -9.86
N GLN A 112 2.38 0.04 -8.60
CA GLN A 112 2.32 -1.14 -7.74
C GLN A 112 0.89 -1.64 -7.52
N HIS A 113 -0.05 -0.74 -7.23
CA HIS A 113 -1.47 -1.11 -7.08
C HIS A 113 -2.07 -1.67 -8.37
N ASP A 114 -1.81 -1.03 -9.51
CA ASP A 114 -2.29 -1.49 -10.82
C ASP A 114 -1.73 -2.88 -11.15
N ARG A 115 -0.45 -3.17 -10.83
CA ARG A 115 0.14 -4.52 -10.95
C ARG A 115 -0.56 -5.53 -10.05
N LEU A 116 -0.74 -5.21 -8.78
CA LEU A 116 -1.39 -6.09 -7.81
C LEU A 116 -2.83 -6.44 -8.23
N LYS A 117 -3.55 -5.49 -8.84
CA LYS A 117 -4.91 -5.73 -9.37
C LYS A 117 -4.98 -6.70 -10.55
N THR A 118 -3.85 -7.02 -11.19
CA THR A 118 -3.84 -7.99 -12.31
C THR A 118 -3.93 -9.45 -11.86
N GLN A 119 -3.62 -9.75 -10.60
CA GLN A 119 -3.80 -11.09 -10.04
C GLN A 119 -5.19 -11.24 -9.40
N THR A 120 -5.66 -12.49 -9.29
CA THR A 120 -6.98 -12.82 -8.72
C THR A 120 -6.90 -13.80 -7.55
N ALA A 121 -5.69 -14.20 -7.13
CA ALA A 121 -5.49 -15.12 -6.02
C ALA A 121 -6.02 -14.55 -4.70
N VAL A 122 -5.76 -13.25 -4.44
CA VAL A 122 -6.26 -12.49 -3.29
C VAL A 122 -6.98 -11.23 -3.74
N GLY A 123 -7.87 -10.70 -2.89
CA GLY A 123 -8.50 -9.41 -3.11
C GLY A 123 -7.49 -8.27 -2.96
N ILE A 124 -7.60 -7.25 -3.82
CA ILE A 124 -6.85 -6.00 -3.68
C ILE A 124 -7.88 -4.89 -3.48
N PRO A 125 -7.87 -4.18 -2.33
CA PRO A 125 -8.81 -3.12 -2.08
C PRO A 125 -8.68 -2.01 -3.13
N GLU A 126 -9.80 -1.37 -3.45
CA GLU A 126 -9.75 -0.17 -4.27
C GLU A 126 -8.90 0.91 -3.61
N ALA A 127 -8.15 1.64 -4.43
CA ALA A 127 -7.35 2.76 -3.96
C ALA A 127 -7.44 3.93 -4.94
N ARG A 128 -7.17 5.13 -4.41
CA ARG A 128 -7.03 6.38 -5.15
C ARG A 128 -5.80 7.13 -4.64
N PHE A 129 -5.15 7.88 -5.52
CA PHE A 129 -3.85 8.50 -5.30
C PHE A 129 -3.95 10.00 -5.48
N GLY A 130 -3.73 10.77 -4.41
CA GLY A 130 -3.89 12.22 -4.43
C GLY A 130 -3.01 12.93 -3.42
N VAL A 131 -3.36 14.17 -3.12
CA VAL A 131 -2.58 15.03 -2.23
C VAL A 131 -3.47 15.57 -1.13
N LEU A 132 -2.98 15.53 0.11
CA LEU A 132 -3.58 16.26 1.22
C LEU A 132 -2.92 17.63 1.34
N ARG A 133 -3.74 18.68 1.38
CA ARG A 133 -3.33 20.04 1.70
C ARG A 133 -3.67 20.36 3.14
N SER A 134 -2.66 20.71 3.93
CA SER A 134 -2.84 21.24 5.29
C SER A 134 -2.34 22.67 5.38
N THR A 135 -2.96 23.47 6.25
CA THR A 135 -2.52 24.83 6.58
C THR A 135 -1.57 24.78 7.77
N ARG A 136 -0.31 25.16 7.59
CA ARG A 136 0.67 25.25 8.70
C ARG A 136 0.63 26.63 9.37
N LEU A 137 0.33 27.66 8.59
CA LEU A 137 0.06 29.07 8.97
C LEU A 137 -0.97 29.63 7.97
N ARG A 138 -1.63 30.77 8.27
CA ARG A 138 -2.71 31.36 7.43
C ARG A 138 -2.39 31.53 5.92
N ILE A 139 -1.11 31.49 5.53
CA ILE A 139 -0.64 31.65 4.14
C ILE A 139 0.29 30.53 3.64
N PHE A 140 0.74 29.60 4.50
CA PHE A 140 1.65 28.51 4.10
C PHE A 140 0.93 27.17 4.11
N TYR A 141 0.81 26.59 2.91
CA TYR A 141 0.23 25.28 2.69
C TYR A 141 1.33 24.23 2.65
N ARG A 142 1.09 23.10 3.32
CA ARG A 142 1.88 21.87 3.17
C ARG A 142 1.08 20.89 2.33
N TYR A 143 1.75 20.30 1.35
CA TYR A 143 1.21 19.24 0.51
C TYR A 143 1.88 17.92 0.89
N GLU A 144 1.06 16.88 1.07
CA GLU A 144 1.52 15.53 1.43
C GLU A 144 0.91 14.53 0.45
N PRO A 145 1.70 13.63 -0.16
CA PRO A 145 1.12 12.55 -0.95
C PRO A 145 0.26 11.67 -0.05
N ALA A 146 -0.88 11.24 -0.57
CA ALA A 146 -1.81 10.40 0.13
C ALA A 146 -2.35 9.30 -0.77
N MET A 147 -2.42 8.10 -0.20
CA MET A 147 -3.13 6.96 -0.76
C MET A 147 -4.40 6.78 0.06
N PHE A 148 -5.52 6.77 -0.64
CA PHE A 148 -6.82 6.50 -0.07
C PHE A 148 -7.20 5.08 -0.45
N GLN A 149 -7.53 4.24 0.51
CA GLN A 149 -7.83 2.83 0.27
C GLN A 149 -9.18 2.47 0.89
N ALA A 150 -10.00 1.74 0.14
CA ALA A 150 -11.23 1.17 0.67
C ALA A 150 -10.93 0.28 1.87
N ARG A 151 -11.73 0.40 2.92
CA ARG A 151 -11.61 -0.44 4.10
C ARG A 151 -11.98 -1.89 3.77
N VAL A 152 -11.18 -2.82 4.28
CA VAL A 152 -11.53 -4.24 4.35
C VAL A 152 -11.93 -4.55 5.78
N CYS A 153 -13.11 -5.14 5.96
CA CYS A 153 -13.60 -5.58 7.25
C CYS A 153 -13.15 -7.02 7.49
N GLY A 154 -12.13 -7.23 8.32
CA GLY A 154 -11.61 -8.56 8.61
C GLY A 154 -10.52 -8.54 9.68
N ASN A 155 -9.91 -9.70 9.89
CA ASN A 155 -8.80 -9.88 10.82
C ASN A 155 -7.50 -10.03 10.05
N THR A 156 -6.40 -9.45 10.52
CA THR A 156 -5.11 -9.70 9.87
C THR A 156 -4.67 -11.14 10.12
N LEU A 157 -3.87 -11.73 9.23
CA LEU A 157 -3.28 -13.05 9.51
C LEU A 157 -2.40 -13.02 10.78
N TRP A 158 -1.86 -11.86 11.13
CA TRP A 158 -1.20 -11.63 12.43
C TRP A 158 -2.15 -11.85 13.61
N ASP A 159 -3.35 -11.27 13.58
CA ASP A 159 -4.35 -11.43 14.64
C ASP A 159 -4.90 -12.87 14.74
N MET A 160 -4.74 -13.63 13.66
CA MET A 160 -5.13 -15.05 13.60
C MET A 160 -4.06 -16.00 14.15
N PHE A 161 -2.84 -15.51 14.38
CA PHE A 161 -1.70 -16.34 14.80
C PHE A 161 -1.51 -16.31 16.32
N ASP A 162 -1.39 -17.49 16.92
CA ASP A 162 -1.02 -17.66 18.32
C ASP A 162 0.51 -17.75 18.42
N PHE A 163 1.13 -16.63 18.79
CA PHE A 163 2.59 -16.53 18.96
C PHE A 163 3.13 -17.33 20.15
N SER A 164 2.28 -17.67 21.13
CA SER A 164 2.72 -18.48 22.27
C SER A 164 2.84 -19.96 21.91
N ALA A 165 1.96 -20.43 21.03
CA ALA A 165 1.91 -21.82 20.58
C ALA A 165 2.47 -22.03 19.17
N PHE A 166 2.99 -20.97 18.53
CA PHE A 166 3.51 -20.96 17.16
C PHE A 166 2.61 -21.66 16.15
N ARG A 167 1.33 -21.27 16.10
CA ARG A 167 0.33 -21.87 15.21
C ARG A 167 -0.83 -20.92 14.96
N VAL A 168 -1.61 -21.18 13.91
CA VAL A 168 -2.90 -20.51 13.72
C VAL A 168 -3.84 -20.88 14.87
N ALA A 169 -4.46 -19.86 15.48
CA ALA A 169 -5.27 -20.04 16.68
C ALA A 169 -6.48 -20.95 16.39
N PRO A 170 -6.91 -21.80 17.35
CA PRO A 170 -7.88 -22.87 17.10
C PRO A 170 -9.18 -22.42 16.43
N GLN A 171 -9.70 -21.24 16.78
CA GLN A 171 -10.93 -20.67 16.23
C GLN A 171 -10.85 -20.38 14.72
N TRP A 172 -9.64 -20.20 14.18
CA TRP A 172 -9.41 -19.87 12.78
C TRP A 172 -9.11 -21.08 11.90
N ARG A 173 -8.85 -22.25 12.49
CA ARG A 173 -8.39 -23.44 11.76
C ARG A 173 -9.34 -23.89 10.65
N ARG A 174 -10.64 -23.70 10.83
CA ARG A 174 -11.66 -24.03 9.82
C ARG A 174 -11.47 -23.27 8.50
N PHE A 175 -10.84 -22.10 8.54
CA PHE A 175 -10.62 -21.26 7.36
C PHE A 175 -9.25 -21.49 6.71
N LEU A 176 -8.36 -22.27 7.34
CA LEU A 176 -7.02 -22.55 6.80
C LEU A 176 -7.04 -23.12 5.38
N PRO A 177 -7.95 -24.03 5.00
CA PRO A 177 -8.00 -24.51 3.61
C PRO A 177 -8.24 -23.38 2.60
N ALA A 178 -9.18 -22.48 2.88
CA ALA A 178 -9.50 -21.35 2.00
C ALA A 178 -8.36 -20.32 1.94
N ILE A 179 -7.69 -20.06 3.07
CA ILE A 179 -6.53 -19.18 3.15
C ILE A 179 -5.33 -19.79 2.41
N SER A 180 -5.02 -21.07 2.68
CA SER A 180 -3.96 -21.84 2.02
C SER A 180 -4.11 -21.79 0.50
N ALA A 181 -5.30 -22.09 -0.03
CA ALA A 181 -5.55 -22.08 -1.46
C ALA A 181 -5.28 -20.71 -2.11
N GLN A 182 -5.69 -19.62 -1.46
CA GLN A 182 -5.47 -18.25 -1.97
C GLN A 182 -4.01 -17.82 -1.87
N LEU A 183 -3.34 -18.13 -0.76
CA LEU A 183 -1.92 -17.78 -0.58
C LEU A 183 -1.01 -18.59 -1.50
N SER A 184 -1.26 -19.89 -1.67
CA SER A 184 -0.54 -20.74 -2.63
C SER A 184 -0.69 -20.22 -4.06
N ALA A 185 -1.92 -19.90 -4.48
CA ALA A 185 -2.15 -19.31 -5.80
C ALA A 185 -1.43 -17.95 -5.99
N LEU A 186 -1.30 -17.14 -4.92
CA LEU A 186 -0.55 -15.89 -4.98
C LEU A 186 0.96 -16.13 -5.07
N ILE A 187 1.48 -17.12 -4.34
CA ILE A 187 2.91 -17.51 -4.38
C ILE A 187 3.30 -18.01 -5.77
N ASP A 188 2.43 -18.78 -6.41
CA ASP A 188 2.64 -19.32 -7.75
C ASP A 188 2.43 -18.28 -8.86
N SER A 189 1.95 -17.08 -8.50
CA SER A 189 1.72 -15.99 -9.44
C SER A 189 3.00 -15.20 -9.75
N ARG A 190 2.94 -14.37 -10.80
CA ARG A 190 4.01 -13.42 -11.13
C ARG A 190 4.21 -12.33 -10.07
N MET A 191 3.34 -12.24 -9.07
CA MET A 191 3.41 -11.22 -8.02
C MET A 191 4.32 -11.60 -6.85
N LEU A 192 4.93 -12.80 -6.81
CA LEU A 192 5.76 -13.25 -5.69
C LEU A 192 6.77 -12.20 -5.18
N ASN A 193 7.46 -11.51 -6.10
CA ASN A 193 8.47 -10.49 -5.80
C ASN A 193 7.91 -9.05 -5.71
N HIS A 194 6.58 -8.92 -5.82
CA HIS A 194 5.81 -7.69 -5.65
C HIS A 194 4.98 -7.69 -4.36
N ILE A 195 5.12 -8.71 -3.51
CA ILE A 195 4.38 -8.86 -2.25
C ILE A 195 5.34 -8.74 -1.06
N ASP A 196 5.01 -7.83 -0.14
CA ASP A 196 5.52 -7.87 1.23
C ASP A 196 4.75 -8.95 2.01
N TRP A 197 5.40 -10.09 2.23
CA TRP A 197 4.84 -11.28 2.85
C TRP A 197 4.64 -11.15 4.37
N ASN A 198 4.81 -9.96 4.95
CA ASN A 198 4.42 -9.73 6.34
C ASN A 198 2.93 -10.03 6.55
N ILE A 199 2.62 -10.96 7.46
CA ILE A 199 1.25 -11.41 7.76
C ILE A 199 0.31 -10.29 8.24
N LYS A 200 0.83 -9.13 8.65
CA LYS A 200 0.02 -7.92 8.94
C LYS A 200 -0.57 -7.26 7.69
N ASN A 201 -0.01 -7.53 6.51
CA ASN A 201 -0.46 -6.97 5.23
C ASN A 201 -1.59 -7.79 4.59
N PHE A 202 -1.99 -8.91 5.21
CA PHE A 202 -3.05 -9.79 4.74
C PHE A 202 -4.23 -9.74 5.71
N VAL A 203 -5.41 -9.38 5.20
CA VAL A 203 -6.66 -9.32 5.96
C VAL A 203 -7.60 -10.41 5.46
N PHE A 204 -8.08 -11.26 6.35
CA PHE A 204 -9.08 -12.27 6.06
C PHE A 204 -10.48 -11.75 6.39
N GLU A 205 -11.35 -11.68 5.39
CA GLU A 205 -12.77 -11.39 5.53
C GLU A 205 -13.53 -12.71 5.68
N GLU A 206 -14.06 -12.97 6.88
CA GLU A 206 -14.70 -14.25 7.22
C GLU A 206 -15.94 -14.54 6.39
N THR A 207 -16.82 -13.56 6.19
CA THR A 207 -18.11 -13.75 5.49
C THR A 207 -17.91 -14.15 4.02
N ALA A 208 -16.87 -13.62 3.38
CA ALA A 208 -16.54 -13.91 1.98
C ALA A 208 -15.48 -15.02 1.84
N GLU A 209 -14.96 -15.54 2.96
CA GLU A 209 -13.79 -16.42 3.03
C GLU A 209 -12.63 -15.95 2.12
N ARG A 210 -12.40 -14.64 2.09
CA ARG A 210 -11.50 -13.99 1.14
C ARG A 210 -10.30 -13.38 1.86
N VAL A 211 -9.10 -13.65 1.34
CA VAL A 211 -7.88 -12.97 1.77
C VAL A 211 -7.70 -11.71 0.91
N PHE A 212 -7.40 -10.59 1.54
CA PHE A 212 -7.04 -9.33 0.90
C PHE A 212 -5.59 -8.97 1.22
N TYR A 213 -4.82 -8.57 0.20
CA TYR A 213 -3.52 -7.92 0.40
C TYR A 213 -3.71 -6.41 0.41
N VAL A 214 -3.36 -5.75 1.52
CA VAL A 214 -3.72 -4.34 1.77
C VAL A 214 -2.55 -3.37 1.72
N ASP A 215 -1.31 -3.86 1.62
CA ASP A 215 -0.15 -2.99 1.47
C ASP A 215 0.07 -2.61 0.00
N MET A 216 0.49 -1.36 -0.23
CA MET A 216 0.71 -0.82 -1.58
C MET A 216 2.09 -0.22 -1.73
N LYS A 217 2.99 -0.51 -0.78
CA LYS A 217 4.36 -0.03 -0.87
C LYS A 217 5.08 -0.70 -2.03
N PRO A 218 5.91 0.04 -2.77
CA PRO A 218 6.84 -0.55 -3.71
C PRO A 218 7.77 -1.53 -3.00
N THR A 219 7.88 -2.76 -3.50
CA THR A 219 8.74 -3.80 -2.89
C THR A 219 10.23 -3.57 -3.08
N THR A 220 10.62 -2.57 -3.87
CA THR A 220 12.00 -2.09 -3.96
C THR A 220 12.48 -1.46 -2.66
N LEU A 221 11.59 -1.16 -1.70
CA LEU A 221 11.92 -0.49 -0.43
C LEU A 221 12.08 -1.46 0.75
N LEU A 222 12.11 -2.77 0.52
CA LEU A 222 12.09 -3.79 1.57
C LEU A 222 13.30 -4.70 1.52
N ALA A 223 13.79 -5.09 2.71
CA ALA A 223 14.87 -6.05 2.86
C ALA A 223 14.44 -7.46 2.42
N ARG A 224 15.04 -7.96 1.34
CA ARG A 224 14.82 -9.28 0.75
C ARG A 224 14.87 -10.39 1.79
N GLN A 225 15.89 -10.40 2.65
CA GLN A 225 16.05 -11.44 3.67
C GLN A 225 14.84 -11.51 4.64
N THR A 226 14.36 -10.36 5.12
CA THR A 226 13.19 -10.31 6.00
C THR A 226 11.94 -10.78 5.26
N ASN A 227 11.78 -10.40 3.99
CA ASN A 227 10.63 -10.83 3.21
C ASN A 227 10.64 -12.33 2.88
N GLU A 228 11.80 -12.91 2.61
CA GLU A 228 11.97 -14.36 2.44
C GLU A 228 11.63 -15.12 3.73
N GLN A 229 12.03 -14.59 4.89
CA GLN A 229 11.67 -15.17 6.19
C GLN A 229 10.15 -15.11 6.45
N ASN A 230 9.51 -13.99 6.10
CA ASN A 230 8.06 -13.84 6.19
C ASN A 230 7.34 -14.85 5.26
N LEU A 231 7.82 -15.02 4.03
CA LEU A 231 7.29 -16.00 3.08
C LEU A 231 7.44 -17.45 3.59
N ARG A 232 8.60 -17.79 4.18
CA ARG A 232 8.79 -19.11 4.82
C ARG A 232 7.78 -19.32 5.94
N SER A 233 7.59 -18.32 6.80
CA SER A 233 6.61 -18.39 7.88
C SER A 233 5.18 -18.59 7.36
N ILE A 234 4.81 -17.93 6.26
CA ILE A 234 3.51 -18.17 5.60
C ILE A 234 3.39 -19.62 5.14
N ARG A 235 4.43 -20.17 4.49
CA ARG A 235 4.44 -21.58 4.06
C ARG A 235 4.32 -22.55 5.22
N ASP A 236 5.01 -22.29 6.32
CA ASP A 236 5.05 -23.20 7.47
C ASP A 236 3.72 -23.22 8.27
N TYR A 237 3.00 -22.11 8.30
CA TYR A 237 1.86 -21.95 9.22
C TYR A 237 0.49 -21.75 8.56
N PHE A 238 0.45 -21.26 7.33
CA PHE A 238 -0.81 -20.94 6.63
C PHE A 238 -1.04 -21.77 5.37
N ILE A 239 -0.04 -22.54 4.93
CA ILE A 239 -0.14 -23.42 3.77
C ILE A 239 -0.06 -24.87 4.26
N ALA A 240 -1.02 -25.67 3.81
CA ALA A 240 -1.18 -27.09 4.11
C ALA A 240 -1.24 -27.87 2.80
#